data_AF-A0A1L8MH64-F1
#
_entry.id   AF-A0A1L8MH64-F1
#
_cell.length_a   1.000
_cell.length_b   1.000
_cell.length_c   1.000
_cell.angle_alpha   90.00
_cell.angle_beta   90.00
_cell.angle_gamma   90.00
#
_symmetry.space_group_name_H-M   'P 1'
#
loop_
_entity.id
_entity.type
_entity.pdbx_description
1 polymer ?
#
loop_
_entity_poly.entity_id
_entity_poly.type
_entity_poly.pdbx_seq_one_letter_code
_entity_poly.pdbx_strand_id
1 'polypeptide(L)'
;MKNGGFTFVELVITILIIGVLAVTAVPRYLGSDDEDAIALRDRALQFIHNMQLRAMQNVRDISCVKITAKIIAPPLNHNCANGLSTNFDDDQVVNASDTDFIFQAVDENGNSFSQISFDGLGKPNNIACASVCRIQVEQFAVCLQSEGAIYAC
;
A
#
# COMPACT_ATOMS: atom_id res chain seq x y z
N MET A 1 -7.32 53.97 21.10
CA MET A 1 -6.95 52.58 20.75
C MET A 1 -5.49 52.63 20.33
N LYS A 2 -4.59 52.00 21.10
CA LYS A 2 -3.14 52.14 20.94
C LYS A 2 -2.67 50.96 20.10
N ASN A 3 -2.54 51.18 18.80
CA ASN A 3 -2.02 50.17 17.88
C ASN A 3 -0.53 50.01 18.16
N GLY A 4 -0.15 48.93 18.85
CA GLY A 4 1.25 48.58 19.07
C GLY A 4 1.86 48.15 17.75
N GLY A 5 2.74 48.99 17.19
CA GLY A 5 3.56 48.62 16.05
C GLY A 5 4.68 47.67 16.48
N PHE A 6 4.97 46.69 15.64
CA PHE A 6 6.13 45.80 15.79
C PHE A 6 7.43 46.62 15.69
N THR A 7 8.41 46.34 16.54
CA THR A 7 9.72 47.01 16.40
C THR A 7 10.52 46.39 15.24
N PHE A 8 11.43 47.16 14.63
CA PHE A 8 12.24 46.65 13.52
C PHE A 8 13.05 45.40 13.90
N VAL A 9 13.61 45.39 15.12
CA VAL A 9 14.37 44.26 15.66
C VAL A 9 13.49 43.03 15.81
N GLU A 10 12.28 43.20 16.33
CA GLU A 10 11.33 42.10 16.50
C GLU A 10 10.96 41.48 15.14
N LEU A 11 10.76 42.31 14.11
CA LEU A 11 10.47 41.84 12.76
C LEU A 11 11.65 41.06 12.13
N VAL A 12 12.89 41.51 12.35
CA VAL A 12 14.07 40.80 11.85
C VAL A 12 14.22 39.43 12.53
N ILE A 13 14.02 39.38 13.85
CA ILE A 13 14.13 38.13 14.61
C ILE A 13 13.02 37.14 14.21
N THR A 14 11.78 37.59 14.00
CA THR A 14 10.70 36.68 13.59
C THR A 14 10.93 36.10 12.20
N ILE A 15 11.40 36.90 11.24
CA ILE A 15 11.73 36.40 9.89
C ILE A 15 12.91 35.42 9.95
N LEU A 16 13.92 35.67 10.79
CA LEU A 16 15.03 34.72 11.00
C LEU A 16 14.56 33.38 11.58
N ILE A 17 13.70 33.42 12.61
CA ILE A 17 13.16 32.21 13.23
C ILE A 17 12.32 31.42 12.21
N ILE A 18 11.42 32.08 11.48
CA ILE A 18 10.62 31.44 10.44
C ILE A 18 11.53 30.87 9.33
N GLY A 19 12.59 31.58 8.94
CA GLY A 19 13.54 31.12 7.94
C GLY A 19 14.25 29.83 8.33
N VAL A 20 14.74 29.72 9.57
CA VAL A 20 15.39 28.50 10.06
C VAL A 20 14.39 27.34 10.14
N LEU A 21 13.18 27.60 10.65
CA LEU A 21 12.13 26.57 10.71
C LEU A 21 11.73 26.09 9.31
N ALA A 22 11.59 27.00 8.35
CA ALA A 22 11.21 26.65 6.98
C ALA A 22 12.21 25.70 6.32
N VAL A 23 13.52 25.94 6.47
CA VAL A 23 14.56 25.08 5.89
C VAL A 23 14.53 23.65 6.47
N THR A 24 14.07 23.49 7.71
CA THR A 24 13.98 22.16 8.37
C THR A 24 12.64 21.47 8.17
N ALA A 25 11.53 22.20 8.18
CA ALA A 25 10.18 21.64 8.13
C ALA A 25 9.70 21.38 6.69
N VAL A 26 10.04 22.26 5.74
CA VAL A 26 9.56 22.16 4.35
C VAL A 26 10.02 20.87 3.65
N PRO A 27 11.31 20.47 3.71
CA PRO A 27 11.75 19.23 3.06
C PRO A 27 11.07 17.99 3.63
N ARG A 28 10.81 17.97 4.94
CA ARG A 28 10.15 16.85 5.63
C ARG A 28 8.68 16.72 5.25
N TYR A 29 8.00 17.84 4.99
CA TYR A 29 6.60 17.84 4.57
C TYR A 29 6.44 17.51 3.08
N LEU A 30 7.36 17.95 2.22
CA LEU A 30 7.31 17.64 0.79
C LEU A 30 7.74 16.20 0.46
N GLY A 31 8.53 15.56 1.33
CA GLY A 31 9.02 14.20 1.10
C GLY A 31 8.11 13.08 1.62
N SER A 32 7.00 13.37 2.31
CA SER A 32 6.19 12.34 2.96
C SER A 32 5.36 11.47 2.01
N ASP A 33 4.95 12.00 0.85
CA ASP A 33 4.07 11.28 -0.06
C ASP A 33 4.73 10.00 -0.62
N ASP A 34 6.02 10.07 -0.98
CA ASP A 34 6.76 8.90 -1.45
C ASP A 34 6.95 7.86 -0.34
N GLU A 35 7.18 8.32 0.90
CA GLU A 35 7.36 7.43 2.06
C GLU A 35 6.06 6.67 2.40
N ASP A 36 4.92 7.35 2.30
CA ASP A 36 3.60 6.74 2.55
C ASP A 36 3.25 5.71 1.45
N ALA A 37 3.57 6.00 0.19
CA ALA A 37 3.39 5.06 -0.91
C ALA A 37 4.29 3.82 -0.77
N ILE A 38 5.55 3.99 -0.34
CA ILE A 38 6.46 2.88 -0.03
C ILE A 38 5.93 2.05 1.13
N ALA A 39 5.46 2.70 2.20
CA ALA A 39 4.89 2.00 3.36
C ALA A 39 3.65 1.18 2.97
N LEU A 40 2.79 1.70 2.10
CA LEU A 40 1.63 0.96 1.57
C LEU A 40 2.05 -0.23 0.72
N ARG A 41 3.07 -0.08 -0.14
CA ARG A 41 3.65 -1.21 -0.91
C ARG A 41 4.16 -2.30 0.03
N ASP A 42 4.91 -1.93 1.07
CA ASP A 42 5.53 -2.91 1.98
C ASP A 42 4.48 -3.63 2.82
N ARG A 43 3.43 -2.93 3.28
CA ARG A 43 2.27 -3.54 3.92
C ARG A 43 1.56 -4.52 2.98
N ALA A 44 1.32 -4.14 1.73
CA ALA A 44 0.74 -5.02 0.72
C ALA A 44 1.60 -6.26 0.48
N LEU A 45 2.92 -6.08 0.38
CA LEU A 45 3.87 -7.18 0.19
C LEU A 45 3.83 -8.17 1.36
N GLN A 46 3.93 -7.68 2.60
CA GLN A 46 3.87 -8.53 3.79
C GLN A 46 2.55 -9.27 3.92
N PHE A 47 1.44 -8.56 3.67
CA PHE A 47 0.11 -9.14 3.71
C PHE A 47 -0.05 -10.29 2.68
N ILE A 48 0.37 -10.06 1.43
CA ILE A 48 0.26 -11.08 0.38
C ILE A 48 1.17 -12.27 0.69
N HIS A 49 2.38 -12.05 1.19
CA HIS A 49 3.28 -13.13 1.66
C HIS A 49 2.63 -13.96 2.76
N ASN A 50 1.98 -13.33 3.74
CA ASN A 50 1.27 -14.04 4.81
C ASN A 50 0.13 -14.90 4.25
N MET A 51 -0.62 -14.41 3.26
CA MET A 51 -1.68 -15.18 2.60
C MET A 51 -1.14 -16.34 1.77
N GLN A 52 0.03 -16.17 1.14
CA GLN A 52 0.74 -17.24 0.45
C GLN A 52 1.21 -18.33 1.43
N LEU A 53 1.83 -17.93 2.54
CA LEU A 53 2.25 -18.85 3.61
C LEU A 53 1.06 -19.62 4.17
N ARG A 54 -0.08 -18.95 4.39
CA ARG A 54 -1.32 -19.59 4.84
C ARG A 54 -1.81 -20.66 3.85
N ALA A 55 -1.72 -20.42 2.55
CA ALA A 55 -2.06 -21.41 1.53
C ALA A 55 -1.16 -22.66 1.60
N MET A 56 0.14 -22.46 1.85
CA MET A 56 1.09 -23.56 2.00
C MET A 56 0.92 -24.34 3.31
N GLN A 57 0.50 -23.68 4.40
CA GLN A 57 0.20 -24.34 5.66
C GLN A 57 -1.13 -25.10 5.64
N ASN A 58 -2.13 -24.59 4.91
CA ASN A 58 -3.43 -25.22 4.76
C ASN A 58 -3.73 -25.54 3.30
N VAL A 59 -3.10 -26.62 2.79
CA VAL A 59 -3.21 -27.08 1.40
C VAL A 59 -4.64 -27.41 0.95
N ARG A 60 -5.57 -27.63 1.90
CA ARG A 60 -6.96 -28.03 1.63
C ARG A 60 -7.87 -26.84 1.38
N ASP A 61 -7.51 -25.66 1.87
CA ASP A 61 -8.27 -24.43 1.68
C ASP A 61 -7.52 -23.47 0.77
N ILE A 62 -8.24 -22.91 -0.20
CA ILE A 62 -7.69 -21.86 -1.08
C ILE A 62 -7.58 -20.58 -0.25
N SER A 63 -6.38 -20.02 -0.15
CA SER A 63 -6.19 -18.69 0.42
C SER A 63 -6.17 -17.65 -0.68
N CYS A 64 -6.83 -16.53 -0.46
CA CYS A 64 -6.99 -15.51 -1.48
C CYS A 64 -6.98 -14.10 -0.90
N VAL A 65 -6.55 -13.19 -1.76
CA VAL A 65 -6.43 -11.77 -1.52
C VAL A 65 -7.41 -11.07 -2.43
N LYS A 66 -8.24 -10.19 -1.87
CA LYS A 66 -9.12 -9.31 -2.63
C LYS A 66 -8.48 -7.93 -2.72
N ILE A 67 -8.52 -7.34 -3.91
CA ILE A 67 -7.90 -6.06 -4.22
C ILE A 67 -8.98 -5.14 -4.75
N THR A 68 -9.09 -3.98 -4.11
CA THR A 68 -9.89 -2.84 -4.54
C THR A 68 -8.98 -1.63 -4.67
N ALA A 69 -9.42 -0.57 -5.34
CA ALA A 69 -8.69 0.68 -5.51
C ALA A 69 -8.11 1.27 -4.21
N LYS A 70 -8.73 1.05 -3.05
CA LYS A 70 -8.27 1.60 -1.76
C LYS A 70 -7.92 0.56 -0.70
N ILE A 71 -8.29 -0.71 -0.90
CA ILE A 71 -8.18 -1.73 0.16
C ILE A 71 -7.68 -3.04 -0.43
N ILE A 72 -6.69 -3.64 0.22
CA ILE A 72 -6.24 -5.01 0.00
C ILE A 72 -6.46 -5.78 1.30
N ALA A 73 -7.30 -6.80 1.26
CA ALA A 73 -7.67 -7.54 2.46
C ALA A 73 -8.17 -8.95 2.10
N PRO A 74 -8.26 -9.88 3.07
CA PRO A 74 -8.80 -11.19 2.82
C PRO A 74 -10.33 -11.10 2.64
N PRO A 75 -10.94 -12.09 1.98
CA PRO A 75 -12.38 -12.17 1.89
C PRO A 75 -13.00 -12.62 3.22
N LEU A 76 -14.29 -12.34 3.39
CA LEU A 76 -15.04 -12.75 4.58
C LEU A 76 -14.89 -14.27 4.84
N ASN A 77 -14.52 -14.63 6.06
CA ASN A 77 -14.26 -16.02 6.48
C ASN A 77 -13.15 -16.72 5.67
N HIS A 78 -12.26 -15.97 5.01
CA HIS A 78 -11.23 -16.49 4.11
C HIS A 78 -11.77 -17.36 2.95
N ASN A 79 -13.04 -17.18 2.58
CA ASN A 79 -13.64 -17.87 1.44
C ASN A 79 -13.60 -16.97 0.20
N CYS A 80 -12.91 -17.40 -0.85
CA CYS A 80 -12.71 -16.62 -2.08
C CYS A 80 -13.99 -16.25 -2.84
N ALA A 81 -15.09 -16.99 -2.60
CA ALA A 81 -16.40 -16.66 -3.15
C ALA A 81 -17.02 -15.40 -2.51
N ASN A 82 -16.61 -15.06 -1.28
CA ASN A 82 -17.13 -13.90 -0.57
C ASN A 82 -16.44 -12.60 -1.02
N GLY A 83 -17.07 -11.47 -0.69
CA GLY A 83 -16.49 -10.15 -0.83
C GLY A 83 -15.31 -9.92 0.10
N LEU A 84 -14.57 -8.84 -0.18
CA LEU A 84 -13.54 -8.31 0.71
C LEU A 84 -14.14 -8.00 2.09
N SER A 85 -13.40 -8.28 3.16
CA SER A 85 -13.80 -7.88 4.52
C SER A 85 -12.67 -7.13 5.20
N THR A 86 -13.02 -6.05 5.89
CA THR A 86 -12.11 -5.26 6.74
C THR A 86 -12.25 -5.61 8.21
N ASN A 87 -13.05 -6.63 8.55
CA ASN A 87 -13.25 -7.08 9.92
C ASN A 87 -12.20 -8.12 10.30
N PHE A 88 -10.93 -7.73 10.14
CA PHE A 88 -9.75 -8.49 10.49
C PHE A 88 -8.78 -7.58 11.25
N ASP A 89 -7.74 -8.17 11.82
CA ASP A 89 -6.67 -7.41 12.46
C ASP A 89 -5.97 -6.48 11.45
N ASP A 90 -5.38 -5.39 11.95
CA ASP A 90 -4.80 -4.31 11.14
C ASP A 90 -3.65 -4.81 10.23
N ASP A 91 -2.93 -5.85 10.66
CA ASP A 91 -1.87 -6.50 9.88
C ASP A 91 -2.38 -7.31 8.69
N GLN A 92 -3.69 -7.60 8.66
CA GLN A 92 -4.36 -8.31 7.58
C GLN A 92 -5.12 -7.39 6.62
N VAL A 93 -5.22 -6.10 6.92
CA VAL A 93 -6.00 -5.14 6.12
C VAL A 93 -5.10 -3.98 5.72
N VAL A 94 -4.77 -3.92 4.44
CA VAL A 94 -4.04 -2.77 3.89
C VAL A 94 -5.07 -1.77 3.39
N ASN A 95 -5.25 -0.69 4.14
CA ASN A 95 -6.21 0.37 3.84
C ASN A 95 -5.49 1.66 3.48
N ALA A 96 -5.78 2.18 2.28
CA ALA A 96 -5.29 3.45 1.75
C ALA A 96 -6.41 4.52 1.68
N SER A 97 -7.55 4.31 2.33
CA SER A 97 -8.72 5.21 2.24
C SER A 97 -8.47 6.60 2.83
N ASP A 98 -7.54 6.70 3.79
CA ASP A 98 -7.14 7.98 4.39
C ASP A 98 -6.06 8.71 3.59
N THR A 99 -5.61 8.12 2.47
CA THR A 99 -4.58 8.66 1.58
C THR A 99 -5.14 8.87 0.17
N ASP A 100 -4.48 9.68 -0.64
CA ASP A 100 -4.88 9.87 -2.05
C ASP A 100 -4.47 8.71 -2.95
N PHE A 101 -3.62 7.79 -2.47
CA PHE A 101 -3.08 6.67 -3.23
C PHE A 101 -4.14 5.64 -3.66
N ILE A 102 -3.94 5.05 -4.83
CA ILE A 102 -4.82 4.04 -5.42
C ILE A 102 -4.02 2.79 -5.78
N PHE A 103 -4.55 1.62 -5.42
CA PHE A 103 -4.05 0.33 -5.86
C PHE A 103 -4.54 -0.01 -7.27
N GLN A 104 -3.61 -0.32 -8.16
CA GLN A 104 -3.91 -0.81 -9.51
C GLN A 104 -3.26 -2.18 -9.70
N ALA A 105 -4.08 -3.21 -9.75
CA ALA A 105 -3.65 -4.58 -9.98
C ALA A 105 -3.81 -4.94 -11.46
N VAL A 106 -2.70 -5.13 -12.16
CA VAL A 106 -2.65 -5.39 -13.61
C VAL A 106 -1.78 -6.59 -13.93
N ASP A 107 -2.25 -7.41 -14.87
CA ASP A 107 -1.48 -8.52 -15.44
C ASP A 107 -0.47 -8.02 -16.50
N GLU A 108 0.29 -8.96 -17.08
CA GLU A 108 1.27 -8.66 -18.14
C GLU A 108 0.64 -8.05 -19.40
N ASN A 109 -0.64 -8.32 -19.64
CA ASN A 109 -1.38 -7.83 -20.80
C ASN A 109 -2.10 -6.50 -20.51
N GLY A 110 -1.96 -5.96 -19.29
CA GLY A 110 -2.64 -4.74 -18.86
C GLY A 110 -4.10 -4.93 -18.47
N ASN A 111 -4.58 -6.17 -18.32
CA ASN A 111 -5.91 -6.42 -17.78
C ASN A 111 -5.90 -6.27 -16.27
N SER A 112 -6.94 -5.65 -15.74
CA SER A 112 -7.10 -5.52 -14.30
C SER A 112 -7.60 -6.80 -13.67
N PHE A 113 -7.07 -7.13 -12.49
CA PHE A 113 -7.57 -8.22 -11.66
C PHE A 113 -7.90 -7.71 -10.25
N SER A 114 -8.93 -8.30 -9.63
CA SER A 114 -9.40 -7.90 -8.29
C SER A 114 -9.23 -9.00 -7.24
N GLN A 115 -8.66 -10.14 -7.63
CA GLN A 115 -8.45 -11.26 -6.72
C GLN A 115 -7.24 -12.09 -7.13
N ILE A 116 -6.41 -12.40 -6.15
CA ILE A 116 -5.36 -13.43 -6.25
C ILE A 116 -5.80 -14.61 -5.39
N SER A 117 -5.69 -15.83 -5.90
CA SER A 117 -5.86 -17.05 -5.11
C SER A 117 -4.62 -17.91 -5.24
N PHE A 118 -4.12 -18.36 -4.09
CA PHE A 118 -2.94 -19.19 -3.97
C PHE A 118 -3.34 -20.66 -3.85
N ASP A 119 -2.65 -21.51 -4.59
CA ASP A 119 -2.71 -22.95 -4.38
C ASP A 119 -1.86 -23.38 -3.18
N GLY A 120 -1.91 -24.68 -2.86
CA GLY A 120 -1.15 -25.27 -1.76
C GLY A 120 0.37 -25.25 -1.92
N LEU A 121 0.89 -24.85 -3.09
CA LEU A 121 2.31 -24.63 -3.35
C LEU A 121 2.68 -23.13 -3.29
N GLY A 122 1.72 -22.26 -2.94
CA GLY A 122 1.92 -20.82 -2.89
C GLY A 122 1.93 -20.15 -4.26
N LYS A 123 1.41 -20.80 -5.31
CA LYS A 123 1.36 -20.24 -6.67
C LYS A 123 -0.01 -19.62 -6.97
N PRO A 124 -0.06 -18.49 -7.69
CA PRO A 124 -1.33 -17.90 -8.11
C PRO A 124 -2.03 -18.81 -9.13
N ASN A 125 -3.27 -19.20 -8.86
CA ASN A 125 -4.03 -20.12 -9.72
C ASN A 125 -5.08 -19.45 -10.62
N ASN A 126 -5.52 -18.23 -10.28
CA ASN A 126 -6.59 -17.50 -10.98
C ASN A 126 -6.07 -16.38 -11.89
N ILE A 127 -4.75 -16.17 -11.93
CA ILE A 127 -4.11 -15.14 -12.74
C ILE A 127 -2.92 -15.78 -13.46
N ALA A 128 -2.81 -15.55 -14.77
CA ALA A 128 -1.69 -16.03 -15.57
C ALA A 128 -0.58 -14.97 -15.61
N CYS A 129 0.29 -14.97 -14.60
CA CYS A 129 1.47 -14.08 -14.56
C CYS A 129 2.64 -14.70 -15.34
N ALA A 130 2.54 -14.77 -16.67
CA ALA A 130 3.54 -15.44 -17.52
C ALA A 130 4.96 -14.86 -17.37
N SER A 131 5.08 -13.53 -17.23
CA SER A 131 6.29 -12.83 -16.81
C SER A 131 6.15 -12.26 -15.40
N VAL A 132 5.36 -11.19 -15.24
CA VAL A 132 5.20 -10.44 -13.99
C VAL A 132 3.82 -9.78 -13.94
N CYS A 133 3.03 -10.06 -12.90
CA CYS A 133 1.86 -9.27 -12.52
C CYS A 133 2.25 -8.19 -11.52
N ARG A 134 1.60 -7.02 -11.56
CA ARG A 134 1.95 -5.88 -10.71
C ARG A 134 0.74 -5.37 -9.95
N ILE A 135 0.94 -5.05 -8.68
CA ILE A 135 0.01 -4.30 -7.85
C ILE A 135 0.68 -2.97 -7.54
N GLN A 136 0.27 -1.93 -8.25
CA GLN A 136 0.90 -0.62 -8.25
C GLN A 136 0.23 0.32 -7.25
N VAL A 137 1.06 1.12 -6.58
CA VAL A 137 0.73 2.25 -5.71
C VAL A 137 1.64 3.39 -6.15
N GLU A 138 1.10 4.36 -6.91
CA GLU A 138 1.88 5.42 -7.55
C GLU A 138 3.04 4.88 -8.41
N GLN A 139 4.28 5.18 -8.03
CA GLN A 139 5.50 4.75 -8.72
C GLN A 139 6.08 3.43 -8.20
N PHE A 140 5.50 2.88 -7.13
CA PHE A 140 5.95 1.65 -6.47
C PHE A 140 4.99 0.50 -6.76
N ALA A 141 5.49 -0.73 -6.79
CA ALA A 141 4.64 -1.88 -7.03
C ALA A 141 5.08 -3.13 -6.26
N VAL A 142 4.12 -4.03 -6.05
CA VAL A 142 4.38 -5.42 -5.65
C VAL A 142 4.27 -6.29 -6.89
N CYS A 143 5.35 -7.00 -7.22
CA CYS A 143 5.43 -7.90 -8.35
C CYS A 143 5.18 -9.34 -7.92
N LEU A 144 4.42 -10.07 -8.73
CA LEU A 144 4.16 -11.49 -8.58
C LEU A 144 4.53 -12.23 -9.86
N GLN A 145 5.12 -13.42 -9.71
CA GLN A 145 5.41 -14.34 -10.81
C GLN A 145 4.52 -15.58 -10.77
N SER A 146 4.42 -16.28 -11.91
CA SER A 146 3.67 -17.54 -12.04
C SER A 146 4.10 -18.62 -11.06
N GLU A 147 5.39 -18.69 -10.71
CA GLU A 147 5.92 -19.66 -9.75
C GLU A 147 5.77 -19.22 -8.28
N GLY A 148 5.02 -18.15 -8.00
CA GLY A 148 4.73 -17.69 -6.65
C GLY A 148 5.82 -16.81 -6.02
N ALA A 149 6.78 -16.30 -6.80
CA ALA A 149 7.71 -15.30 -6.28
C ALA A 149 6.98 -13.96 -6.08
N ILE A 150 7.16 -13.35 -4.91
CA ILE A 150 6.54 -12.06 -4.54
C ILE A 150 7.63 -11.13 -4.03
N TYR A 151 7.79 -9.97 -4.67
CA TYR A 151 8.86 -9.02 -4.36
C TYR A 151 8.46 -7.57 -4.69
N ALA A 152 9.18 -6.61 -4.14
CA ALA A 152 9.00 -5.19 -4.44
C ALA A 152 9.62 -4.84 -5.81
N CYS A 153 8.88 -4.08 -6.60
CA CYS A 153 9.23 -3.51 -7.88
C CYS A 153 8.50 -2.15 -8.01
#